data_AF-A0A2V8ZA60-F1
#
_entry.id   AF-A0A2V8ZA60-F1
#
_cell.length_a   1.000
_cell.length_b   1.000
_cell.length_c   1.000
_cell.angle_alpha   90.00
_cell.angle_beta   90.00
_cell.angle_gamma   90.00
#
_symmetry.space_group_name_H-M   'P 1'
#
loop_
_entity.id
_entity.type
_entity.pdbx_description
1 polymer ?
#
loop_
_entity_poly.entity_id
_entity_poly.type
_entity_poly.pdbx_seq_one_letter_code
_entity_poly.pdbx_strand_id
1 'polypeptide(L)'
;MILRPIRKNPYNTFCNNIPACTVGDGAVWITEQREAQFGAQANYLVDFPHLCEYLSAAAEVIAAKDKSAWMTEKKNWLKDNRWPEVLESLQPFVEQAGIPAPEAPVRACFRYISNRTQFLDYKGALAAGLPIGSGEIESAHGYVFQKRLKISGAWWKMENLKKVIALRVLRANGDWEEYWTNVHQEAA
;
A
#
# COMPACT_ATOMS: atom_id res chain seq x y z
N MET A 1 4.10 -0.40 6.65
CA MET A 1 2.99 0.14 7.45
C MET A 1 3.03 1.65 7.36
N ILE A 2 1.99 2.28 6.85
CA ILE A 2 1.99 3.72 6.61
C ILE A 2 0.74 4.34 7.21
N LEU A 3 0.96 5.34 8.03
CA LEU A 3 -0.04 6.30 8.47
C LEU A 3 0.18 7.57 7.68
N ARG A 4 -0.87 8.16 7.15
CA ARG A 4 -0.86 9.59 6.84
C ARG A 4 -1.61 10.34 7.94
N PRO A 5 -0.96 11.31 8.60
CA PRO A 5 -1.63 12.54 8.96
C PRO A 5 -1.67 13.44 7.72
N ILE A 6 -2.85 13.94 7.36
CA ILE A 6 -3.00 15.00 6.35
C ILE A 6 -2.41 16.28 6.99
N ARG A 7 -1.29 16.82 6.46
CA ARG A 7 -0.66 18.11 6.89
C ARG A 7 -1.74 19.23 6.87
N LYS A 8 -1.86 20.18 7.83
CA LYS A 8 -0.84 20.97 8.57
C LYS A 8 -1.39 21.58 9.89
N ASN A 9 -0.56 21.70 10.93
CA ASN A 9 -0.34 22.89 11.82
C ASN A 9 0.77 22.51 12.85
N PRO A 10 1.82 23.33 13.10
CA PRO A 10 2.90 23.02 14.07
C PRO A 10 2.48 22.98 15.55
N TYR A 11 1.22 23.21 15.87
CA TYR A 11 0.71 23.08 17.23
C TYR A 11 -0.10 21.79 17.37
N ASN A 12 0.59 20.77 17.90
CA ASN A 12 0.06 19.68 18.72
C ASN A 12 -1.46 19.47 18.65
N THR A 13 -1.93 18.74 17.63
CA THR A 13 -3.17 17.95 17.70
C THR A 13 -3.15 16.93 16.57
N PHE A 14 -3.04 15.65 16.93
CA PHE A 14 -3.65 14.62 16.09
C PHE A 14 -5.13 15.02 15.96
N CYS A 15 -5.60 15.29 14.74
CA CYS A 15 -7.01 15.54 14.50
C CYS A 15 -7.80 14.31 14.95
N ASN A 16 -8.40 14.38 16.14
CA ASN A 16 -9.04 13.26 16.85
C ASN A 16 -10.24 12.60 16.14
N ASN A 17 -10.57 12.97 14.90
CA ASN A 17 -11.81 12.55 14.23
C ASN A 17 -11.65 11.98 12.82
N ILE A 18 -10.43 11.77 12.30
CA ILE A 18 -10.23 11.01 11.06
C ILE A 18 -9.71 9.62 11.44
N PRO A 19 -10.46 8.53 11.14
CA PRO A 19 -9.95 7.18 11.37
C PRO A 19 -8.64 7.02 10.62
N ALA A 20 -7.56 6.72 11.34
CA ALA A 20 -6.30 6.39 10.68
C ALA A 20 -6.51 5.12 9.86
N CYS A 21 -5.96 5.05 8.64
CA CYS A 21 -6.04 3.87 7.80
C CYS A 21 -4.64 3.49 7.35
N THR A 22 -4.29 2.23 7.58
CA THR A 22 -3.02 1.64 7.20
C THR A 22 -3.22 0.73 6.00
N VAL A 23 -2.33 0.84 5.01
CA VAL A 23 -2.35 0.01 3.81
C VAL A 23 -1.11 -0.87 3.78
N GLY A 24 -1.27 -2.14 3.37
CA GLY A 24 -0.16 -3.07 3.22
C GLY A 24 -0.52 -4.36 2.48
N ASP A 25 0.49 -5.17 2.19
CA ASP A 25 0.41 -6.41 1.40
C ASP A 25 -0.28 -7.59 2.11
N GLY A 26 -0.70 -7.42 3.36
CA GLY A 26 -1.31 -8.47 4.17
C GLY A 26 -0.30 -9.41 4.82
N ALA A 27 0.98 -9.04 4.95
CA ALA A 27 1.96 -9.74 5.77
C ALA A 27 1.64 -9.58 7.27
N VAL A 28 1.66 -10.70 8.00
CA VAL A 28 1.24 -10.77 9.42
C VAL A 28 2.00 -9.77 10.30
N TRP A 29 3.31 -9.64 10.08
CA TRP A 29 4.14 -8.71 10.85
C TRP A 29 3.70 -7.24 10.69
N ILE A 30 3.09 -6.86 9.57
CA ILE A 30 2.58 -5.49 9.36
C ILE A 30 1.33 -5.28 10.22
N THR A 31 0.43 -6.26 10.26
CA THR A 31 -0.78 -6.18 11.09
C THR A 31 -0.44 -6.19 12.58
N GLU A 32 0.58 -6.95 12.99
CA GLU A 32 1.09 -6.95 14.37
C GLU A 32 1.72 -5.61 14.76
N GLN A 33 2.53 -5.02 13.88
CA GLN A 33 3.10 -3.69 14.11
C GLN A 33 2.02 -2.61 14.17
N ARG A 34 0.96 -2.73 13.37
CA ARG A 34 -0.19 -1.82 13.43
C ARG A 34 -0.85 -1.90 14.79
N GLU A 35 -1.09 -3.11 15.26
CA GLU A 35 -1.72 -3.33 16.57
C GLU A 35 -0.86 -2.75 17.69
N ALA A 36 0.44 -3.03 17.66
CA ALA A 36 1.38 -2.57 18.68
C ALA A 36 1.50 -1.04 18.75
N GLN A 37 1.41 -0.34 17.62
CA GLN A 37 1.63 1.11 17.56
C GLN A 37 0.35 1.94 17.64
N PHE A 38 -0.77 1.43 17.12
CA PHE A 38 -2.02 2.19 16.96
C PHE A 38 -3.25 1.53 17.57
N GLY A 39 -3.18 0.24 17.92
CA GLY A 39 -4.33 -0.50 18.45
C GLY A 39 -5.60 -0.23 17.65
N ALA A 40 -6.73 -0.02 18.35
CA ALA A 40 -8.03 0.25 17.73
C ALA A 40 -8.12 1.58 16.96
N GLN A 41 -7.12 2.46 17.00
CA GLN A 41 -7.20 3.81 16.42
C GLN A 41 -7.02 3.85 14.90
N ALA A 42 -6.51 2.78 14.27
CA ALA A 42 -6.13 2.82 12.86
C ALA A 42 -6.60 1.61 12.04
N ASN A 43 -7.63 1.64 11.21
CA ASN A 43 -8.04 0.47 10.43
C ASN A 43 -6.93 -0.06 9.50
N TYR A 44 -6.99 -1.34 9.17
CA TYR A 44 -6.08 -1.98 8.20
C TYR A 44 -6.83 -2.35 6.93
N LEU A 45 -6.27 -1.97 5.80
CA LEU A 45 -6.80 -2.24 4.47
C LEU A 45 -5.72 -2.93 3.64
N VAL A 46 -6.10 -4.01 2.95
CA VAL A 46 -5.21 -4.69 2.01
C VAL A 46 -4.91 -3.78 0.82
N ASP A 47 -3.64 -3.68 0.46
CA ASP A 47 -3.16 -2.89 -0.66
C ASP A 47 -3.79 -3.37 -1.98
N PHE A 48 -4.67 -2.54 -2.55
CA PHE A 48 -5.49 -2.91 -3.70
C PHE A 48 -4.66 -3.29 -4.95
N PRO A 49 -3.61 -2.54 -5.34
CA PRO A 49 -2.65 -2.98 -6.35
C PRO A 49 -2.06 -4.37 -6.10
N HIS A 50 -1.68 -4.69 -4.86
CA HIS A 50 -1.12 -6.01 -4.54
C HIS A 50 -2.17 -7.12 -4.66
N LEU A 51 -3.40 -6.89 -4.19
CA LEU A 51 -4.51 -7.80 -4.45
C LEU A 51 -4.76 -7.99 -5.97
N CYS A 52 -4.61 -6.92 -6.76
CA CYS A 52 -4.76 -6.98 -8.21
C CYS A 52 -3.67 -7.84 -8.88
N GLU A 53 -2.50 -8.05 -8.28
CA GLU A 53 -1.47 -8.97 -8.81
C GLU A 53 -1.95 -10.42 -8.73
N TYR A 54 -2.51 -10.83 -7.60
CA TYR A 54 -3.14 -12.15 -7.44
C TYR A 54 -4.31 -12.33 -8.41
N LEU A 55 -5.16 -11.32 -8.52
CA LEU A 55 -6.30 -11.34 -9.43
C LEU A 55 -5.85 -11.43 -10.89
N SER A 56 -4.77 -10.72 -11.27
CA SER A 56 -4.17 -10.77 -12.60
C SER A 56 -3.65 -12.17 -12.93
N ALA A 57 -2.98 -12.82 -11.98
CA ALA A 57 -2.48 -14.19 -12.15
C ALA A 57 -3.63 -15.20 -12.31
N ALA A 58 -4.70 -15.07 -11.53
CA ALA A 58 -5.89 -15.91 -11.69
C ALA A 58 -6.60 -15.66 -13.03
N ALA A 59 -6.65 -14.41 -13.49
CA ALA A 59 -7.28 -14.05 -14.75
C ALA A 59 -6.59 -14.67 -15.98
N GLU A 60 -5.27 -14.93 -15.92
CA GLU A 60 -4.56 -15.66 -16.98
C GLU A 60 -5.13 -17.07 -17.19
N VAL A 61 -5.61 -17.71 -16.12
CA VAL A 61 -6.21 -19.06 -16.19
C VAL A 61 -7.68 -18.99 -16.57
N ILE A 62 -8.43 -18.07 -15.97
CA ILE A 62 -9.90 -18.02 -16.09
C ILE A 62 -10.35 -17.36 -17.39
N ALA A 63 -9.69 -16.28 -17.79
CA ALA A 63 -10.17 -15.37 -18.83
C ALA A 63 -9.05 -14.93 -19.78
N ALA A 64 -8.12 -15.83 -20.15
CA ALA A 64 -6.95 -15.51 -20.98
C ALA A 64 -7.28 -14.64 -22.21
N LYS A 65 -8.41 -14.92 -22.89
CA LYS A 65 -8.84 -14.19 -24.10
C LYS A 65 -9.45 -12.81 -23.82
N ASP A 66 -10.05 -12.61 -22.66
CA ASP A 66 -10.72 -11.36 -22.28
C ASP A 66 -10.32 -10.90 -20.87
N LYS A 67 -9.01 -10.99 -20.61
CA LYS A 67 -8.43 -10.71 -19.29
C LYS A 67 -8.75 -9.29 -18.85
N SER A 68 -8.75 -8.33 -19.77
CA SER A 68 -8.96 -6.91 -19.48
C SER A 68 -10.39 -6.64 -18.97
N ALA A 69 -11.41 -7.14 -19.67
CA ALA A 69 -12.80 -6.93 -19.25
C ALA A 69 -13.08 -7.65 -17.93
N TRP A 70 -12.62 -8.90 -17.80
CA TRP A 70 -12.76 -9.67 -16.57
C TRP A 70 -12.09 -8.97 -15.38
N MET A 71 -10.85 -8.50 -15.54
CA MET A 71 -10.13 -7.74 -14.51
C MET A 71 -10.86 -6.46 -14.13
N THR A 72 -11.41 -5.73 -15.10
CA THR A 72 -12.16 -4.49 -14.84
C THR A 72 -13.40 -4.77 -14.02
N GLU A 73 -14.17 -5.79 -14.39
CA GLU A 73 -15.36 -6.22 -13.66
C GLU A 73 -15.02 -6.61 -12.21
N LYS A 74 -14.06 -7.51 -12.00
CA LYS A 74 -13.70 -7.98 -10.66
C LYS A 74 -13.10 -6.88 -9.79
N LYS A 75 -12.34 -5.94 -10.37
CA LYS A 75 -11.87 -4.74 -9.65
C LYS A 75 -13.03 -3.87 -9.17
N ASN A 76 -14.05 -3.68 -10.00
CA ASN A 76 -15.23 -2.92 -9.60
C ASN A 76 -16.00 -3.63 -8.49
N TRP A 77 -16.17 -4.95 -8.58
CA TRP A 77 -16.79 -5.74 -7.51
C TRP A 77 -16.03 -5.59 -6.20
N LEU A 78 -14.70 -5.70 -6.20
CA LEU A 78 -13.88 -5.49 -5.00
C LEU A 78 -14.06 -4.08 -4.43
N LYS A 79 -14.07 -3.05 -5.27
CA LYS A 79 -14.29 -1.65 -4.83
C LYS A 79 -15.69 -1.42 -4.25
N ASP A 80 -16.66 -2.23 -4.66
CA ASP A 80 -18.03 -2.22 -4.13
C ASP A 80 -18.22 -3.13 -2.91
N ASN A 81 -17.12 -3.70 -2.35
CA ASN A 81 -17.10 -4.71 -1.30
C ASN A 81 -17.80 -6.03 -1.65
N ARG A 82 -17.97 -6.31 -2.93
CA ARG A 82 -18.53 -7.56 -3.47
C ARG A 82 -17.47 -8.66 -3.58
N TRP A 83 -16.62 -8.76 -2.56
CA TRP A 83 -15.60 -9.80 -2.46
C TRP A 83 -16.19 -11.22 -2.35
N PRO A 84 -17.39 -11.47 -1.77
CA PRO A 84 -17.99 -12.81 -1.80
C PRO A 84 -18.25 -13.28 -3.23
N GLU A 85 -18.81 -12.41 -4.09
CA GLU A 85 -19.08 -12.73 -5.48
C GLU A 85 -17.79 -12.94 -6.29
N VAL A 86 -16.70 -12.26 -5.92
CA VAL A 86 -15.38 -12.55 -6.48
C VAL A 86 -14.94 -13.96 -6.11
N LEU A 87 -15.04 -14.36 -4.83
CA LEU A 87 -14.71 -15.73 -4.39
C LEU A 87 -15.56 -16.78 -5.11
N GLU A 88 -16.87 -16.55 -5.24
CA GLU A 88 -17.77 -17.43 -6.00
C GLU A 88 -17.35 -17.57 -7.46
N SER A 89 -16.90 -16.48 -8.09
CA SER A 89 -16.42 -16.53 -9.47
C SER A 89 -15.09 -17.26 -9.64
N LEU A 90 -14.25 -17.29 -8.59
CA LEU A 90 -12.98 -18.01 -8.57
C LEU A 90 -13.17 -19.51 -8.27
N GLN A 91 -14.16 -19.85 -7.44
CA GLN A 91 -14.40 -21.19 -6.89
C GLN A 91 -14.36 -22.32 -7.94
N PRO A 92 -14.99 -22.21 -9.13
CA PRO A 92 -15.00 -23.30 -10.12
C PRO A 92 -13.62 -23.60 -10.73
N PHE A 93 -12.70 -22.64 -10.65
CA PHE A 93 -11.38 -22.70 -11.27
C PHE A 93 -10.25 -22.95 -10.25
N VAL A 94 -10.59 -23.12 -8.97
CA VAL A 94 -9.60 -23.39 -7.91
C VAL A 94 -8.91 -24.72 -8.18
N GLU A 95 -7.59 -24.69 -8.28
CA GLU A 95 -6.77 -25.85 -8.58
C GLU A 95 -6.73 -26.83 -7.38
N GLN A 96 -6.67 -28.13 -7.67
CA GLN A 96 -6.62 -29.19 -6.66
C GLN A 96 -5.40 -29.06 -5.74
N ALA A 97 -5.55 -29.48 -4.48
CA ALA A 97 -4.51 -29.35 -3.44
C ALA A 97 -3.17 -30.01 -3.79
N GLY A 98 -3.16 -31.02 -4.67
CA GLY A 98 -1.94 -31.70 -5.13
C GLY A 98 -1.09 -30.88 -6.12
N ILE A 99 -1.64 -29.82 -6.72
CA ILE A 99 -0.89 -28.95 -7.65
C ILE A 99 0.02 -28.02 -6.82
N PRO A 100 1.31 -27.87 -7.15
CA PRO A 100 2.22 -26.96 -6.44
C PRO A 100 1.72 -25.50 -6.41
N ALA A 101 2.06 -24.75 -5.36
CA ALA A 101 1.61 -23.36 -5.21
C ALA A 101 1.99 -22.42 -6.38
N PRO A 102 3.19 -22.50 -6.99
CA PRO A 102 3.54 -21.67 -8.14
C PRO A 102 2.68 -21.93 -9.38
N GLU A 103 2.06 -23.11 -9.48
CA GLU A 103 1.22 -23.55 -10.59
C GLU A 103 -0.28 -23.44 -10.28
N ALA A 104 -0.64 -22.83 -9.14
CA ALA A 104 -2.01 -22.70 -8.69
C ALA A 104 -2.39 -21.23 -8.39
N PRO A 105 -2.34 -20.34 -9.40
CA PRO A 105 -2.62 -18.92 -9.22
C PRO A 105 -4.05 -18.63 -8.77
N VAL A 106 -5.06 -19.42 -9.19
CA VAL A 106 -6.45 -19.20 -8.79
C VAL A 106 -6.63 -19.52 -7.30
N ARG A 107 -6.07 -20.63 -6.83
CA ARG A 107 -6.06 -21.02 -5.42
C ARG A 107 -5.29 -20.01 -4.57
N ALA A 108 -4.17 -19.48 -5.08
CA ALA A 108 -3.42 -18.43 -4.39
C ALA A 108 -4.29 -17.17 -4.21
N CYS A 109 -4.95 -16.70 -5.26
CA CYS A 109 -5.87 -15.56 -5.20
C CYS A 109 -7.06 -15.81 -4.26
N PHE A 110 -7.71 -16.97 -4.38
CA PHE A 110 -8.82 -17.37 -3.52
C PHE A 110 -8.44 -17.36 -2.04
N ARG A 111 -7.32 -18.00 -1.69
CA ARG A 111 -6.79 -18.03 -0.32
C ARG A 111 -6.41 -16.63 0.17
N TYR A 112 -5.87 -15.80 -0.73
CA TYR A 112 -5.46 -14.45 -0.36
C TYR A 112 -6.64 -13.59 0.09
N ILE A 113 -7.75 -13.63 -0.67
CA ILE A 113 -9.00 -12.91 -0.37
C ILE A 113 -9.71 -13.50 0.84
N SER A 114 -9.94 -14.82 0.85
CA SER A 114 -10.71 -15.51 1.92
C SER A 114 -10.09 -15.38 3.30
N ASN A 115 -8.76 -15.33 3.40
CA ASN A 115 -8.06 -15.14 4.67
C ASN A 115 -8.08 -13.69 5.19
N ARG A 116 -8.60 -12.73 4.40
CA ARG A 116 -8.46 -11.30 4.67
C ARG A 116 -9.76 -10.52 4.52
N THR A 117 -10.90 -11.18 4.56
CA THR A 117 -12.23 -10.57 4.36
C THR A 117 -12.48 -9.33 5.24
N GLN A 118 -11.97 -9.33 6.46
CA GLN A 118 -12.02 -8.21 7.41
C GLN A 118 -11.22 -6.95 7.00
N PHE A 119 -10.37 -7.04 5.99
CA PHE A 119 -9.45 -5.99 5.53
C PHE A 119 -9.75 -5.54 4.08
N LEU A 120 -10.94 -5.84 3.57
CA LEU A 120 -11.35 -5.57 2.18
C LEU A 120 -12.46 -4.51 2.08
N ASP A 121 -12.62 -3.64 3.08
CA ASP A 121 -13.60 -2.53 3.05
C ASP A 121 -13.12 -1.37 2.16
N TYR A 122 -13.02 -1.62 0.86
CA TYR A 122 -12.62 -0.64 -0.14
C TYR A 122 -13.69 0.43 -0.34
N LYS A 123 -14.96 0.06 -0.28
CA LYS A 123 -16.08 0.99 -0.44
C LYS A 123 -16.10 2.03 0.67
N GLY A 124 -15.92 1.60 1.93
CA GLY A 124 -15.82 2.49 3.08
C GLY A 124 -14.60 3.40 2.99
N ALA A 125 -13.44 2.86 2.60
CA ALA A 125 -12.23 3.65 2.41
C ALA A 125 -12.41 4.73 1.32
N LEU A 126 -12.98 4.38 0.17
CA LEU A 126 -13.25 5.34 -0.92
C LEU A 126 -14.26 6.42 -0.51
N ALA A 127 -15.34 6.04 0.19
CA ALA A 127 -16.34 6.99 0.69
C ALA A 127 -15.75 7.98 1.71
N ALA A 128 -14.76 7.53 2.50
CA ALA A 128 -14.03 8.36 3.45
C ALA A 128 -12.86 9.16 2.82
N GLY A 129 -12.63 9.04 1.51
CA GLY A 129 -11.49 9.69 0.82
C GLY A 129 -10.12 9.14 1.24
N LEU A 130 -10.08 7.92 1.77
CA LEU A 130 -8.86 7.24 2.19
C LEU A 130 -8.16 6.55 1.01
N PRO A 131 -6.82 6.46 1.03
CA PRO A 131 -6.08 5.74 0.00
C PRO A 131 -6.36 4.23 0.11
N ILE A 132 -6.67 3.60 -1.02
CA ILE A 132 -6.87 2.15 -1.11
C ILE A 132 -5.61 1.39 -1.54
N GLY A 133 -4.52 2.10 -1.82
CA GLY A 133 -3.29 1.49 -2.30
C GLY A 133 -2.03 2.28 -1.98
N SER A 134 -0.89 1.61 -2.04
CA SER A 134 0.44 2.15 -1.78
C SER A 134 1.01 2.99 -2.93
N GLY A 135 0.30 3.14 -4.04
CA GLY A 135 0.82 3.77 -5.27
C GLY A 135 1.35 5.21 -5.11
N GLU A 136 0.74 6.02 -4.24
CA GLU A 136 1.28 7.36 -3.93
C GLU A 136 2.65 7.28 -3.24
N ILE A 137 2.84 6.25 -2.41
CA ILE A 137 4.09 6.00 -1.69
C ILE A 137 5.14 5.46 -2.64
N GLU A 138 4.79 4.52 -3.51
CA GLU A 138 5.74 4.03 -4.53
C GLU A 138 6.19 5.17 -5.47
N SER A 139 5.27 6.08 -5.80
CA SER A 139 5.60 7.29 -6.56
C SER A 139 6.55 8.21 -5.78
N ALA A 140 6.28 8.45 -4.49
CA ALA A 140 7.16 9.22 -3.62
C ALA A 140 8.52 8.52 -3.42
N HIS A 141 8.54 7.20 -3.29
CA HIS A 141 9.75 6.41 -3.16
C HIS A 141 10.62 6.53 -4.42
N GLY A 142 10.02 6.40 -5.61
CA GLY A 142 10.69 6.65 -6.88
C GLY A 142 11.27 8.06 -7.00
N TYR A 143 10.46 9.07 -6.67
CA TYR A 143 10.84 10.49 -6.78
C TYR A 143 11.89 10.91 -5.75
N VAL A 144 11.68 10.59 -4.48
CA VAL A 144 12.49 11.03 -3.34
C VAL A 144 13.75 10.18 -3.21
N PHE A 145 13.71 8.88 -3.47
CA PHE A 145 14.86 8.00 -3.23
C PHE A 145 15.52 7.58 -4.53
N GLN A 146 14.79 6.88 -5.39
CA GLN A 146 15.39 6.15 -6.51
C GLN A 146 16.09 7.08 -7.51
N LYS A 147 15.50 8.25 -7.82
CA LYS A 147 16.08 9.24 -8.75
C LYS A 147 17.52 9.66 -8.43
N ARG A 148 17.99 9.51 -7.19
CA ARG A 148 19.36 9.87 -6.80
C ARG A 148 20.18 8.71 -6.32
N LEU A 149 19.55 7.76 -5.64
CA LEU A 149 20.25 6.65 -5.01
C LEU A 149 20.56 5.51 -5.99
N LYS A 150 19.71 5.31 -7.02
CA LYS A 150 19.84 4.23 -8.01
C LYS A 150 20.42 4.73 -9.35
N ILE A 151 21.27 5.75 -9.35
CA ILE A 151 21.97 6.18 -10.56
C ILE A 151 23.19 5.28 -10.81
N SER A 152 23.53 5.05 -12.09
CA SER A 152 24.71 4.26 -12.46
C SER A 152 25.98 4.88 -11.88
N GLY A 153 26.86 4.05 -11.32
CA GLY A 153 28.13 4.48 -10.73
C GLY A 153 28.03 5.12 -9.33
N ALA A 154 26.84 5.17 -8.71
CA ALA A 154 26.72 5.68 -7.34
C ALA A 154 27.16 4.65 -6.29
N TRP A 155 28.05 5.08 -5.40
CA TRP A 155 28.48 4.36 -4.21
C TRP A 155 28.21 5.21 -2.99
N TRP A 156 27.52 4.65 -2.00
CA TRP A 156 27.09 5.39 -0.81
C TRP A 156 27.67 4.76 0.45
N LYS A 157 28.22 5.61 1.31
CA LYS A 157 28.41 5.24 2.72
C LYS A 157 27.07 5.38 3.45
N MET A 158 26.72 4.43 4.30
CA MET A 158 25.43 4.40 5.02
C MET A 158 25.14 5.68 5.82
N GLU A 159 26.17 6.24 6.45
CA GLU A 159 26.12 7.49 7.20
C GLU A 159 25.74 8.69 6.31
N ASN A 160 26.30 8.77 5.10
CA ASN A 160 25.99 9.84 4.15
C ASN A 160 24.62 9.63 3.48
N LEU A 161 24.24 8.38 3.26
CA LEU A 161 22.95 8.01 2.69
C LEU A 161 21.80 8.55 3.55
N LYS A 162 21.86 8.36 4.87
CA LYS A 162 20.84 8.88 5.80
C LYS A 162 20.66 10.39 5.70
N LYS A 163 21.77 11.14 5.62
CA LYS A 163 21.75 12.61 5.49
C LYS A 163 21.15 13.05 4.15
N VAL A 164 21.53 12.41 3.05
CA VAL A 164 21.00 12.72 1.71
C VAL A 164 19.50 12.43 1.63
N ILE A 165 19.05 11.32 2.23
CA ILE A 165 17.62 10.99 2.33
C ILE A 165 16.87 12.09 3.10
N ALA A 166 17.37 12.49 4.28
CA ALA A 166 16.73 13.52 5.10
C ALA A 166 16.57 14.85 4.34
N LEU A 167 17.62 15.30 3.65
CA LEU A 167 17.59 16.52 2.83
C LEU A 167 16.58 16.43 1.68
N ARG A 168 16.45 15.25 1.04
CA ARG A 168 15.48 15.06 -0.05
C ARG A 168 14.04 15.01 0.46
N VAL A 169 13.81 14.44 1.65
CA VAL A 169 12.50 14.48 2.32
C VAL A 169 12.13 15.92 2.67
N LEU A 170 13.03 16.69 3.28
CA LEU A 170 12.82 18.11 3.59
C LEU A 170 12.44 18.89 2.32
N ARG A 171 13.19 18.70 1.24
CA ARG A 171 12.90 19.36 -0.04
C ARG A 171 11.55 18.96 -0.62
N ALA A 172 11.20 17.67 -0.59
CA ALA A 172 9.91 17.17 -1.09
C ALA A 172 8.73 17.69 -0.26
N ASN A 173 8.94 17.91 1.04
CA ASN A 173 7.94 18.45 1.94
C ASN A 173 7.76 19.97 1.83
N GLY A 174 8.67 20.67 1.15
CA GLY A 174 8.67 22.13 1.03
C GLY A 174 9.34 22.83 2.21
N ASP A 175 10.00 22.09 3.10
CA ASP A 175 10.59 22.61 4.35
C ASP A 175 12.06 23.06 4.15
N TRP A 176 12.47 23.28 2.89
CA TRP A 176 13.87 23.54 2.54
C TRP A 176 14.37 24.88 3.09
N GLU A 177 13.62 25.95 2.85
CA GLU A 177 13.98 27.31 3.30
C GLU A 177 13.96 27.42 4.83
N GLU A 178 12.97 26.79 5.48
CA GLU A 178 12.86 26.74 6.94
C GLU A 178 14.07 26.02 7.57
N TYR A 179 14.46 24.88 7.02
CA TYR A 179 15.64 24.14 7.48
C TYR A 179 16.91 25.00 7.44
N TRP A 180 17.19 25.67 6.31
CA TRP A 180 18.40 26.50 6.20
C TRP A 180 18.36 27.72 7.10
N THR A 181 17.18 28.35 7.25
CA THR A 181 17.01 29.50 8.14
C THR A 181 17.35 29.13 9.59
N ASN A 182 16.91 27.96 10.05
CA ASN A 182 17.15 27.50 11.42
C ASN A 182 18.60 27.04 11.65
N VAL A 183 19.21 26.33 10.69
CA VAL A 183 20.62 25.90 10.80
C VAL A 183 21.58 27.08 10.87
N HIS A 184 21.28 28.19 10.18
CA HIS A 184 22.09 29.41 10.28
C HIS A 184 22.00 30.11 11.65
N GLN A 185 20.90 29.93 12.38
CA GLN A 185 20.74 30.50 13.72
C GLN A 185 21.47 29.71 14.81
N GLU A 186 21.60 28.39 14.67
CA GLU A 186 22.35 27.55 15.63
C GLU A 186 23.87 27.65 15.48
N ALA A 187 24.35 28.14 14.34
CA ALA A 187 25.78 28.28 14.03
C ALA A 187 26.35 29.69 14.30
N ALA A 188 25.50 30.65 14.70
CA ALA A 188 25.84 32.03 15.02
C ALA A 188 25.85 32.28 16.53
#